data_AF-A0A8S8YHQ0-F1
#
_entry.id   AF-A0A8S8YHQ0-F1
#
_cell.length_a   1.000
_cell.length_b   1.000
_cell.length_c   1.000
_cell.angle_alpha   90.00
_cell.angle_beta   90.00
_cell.angle_gamma   90.00
#
_symmetry.space_group_name_H-M   'P 1'
#
loop_
_entity.id
_entity.type
_entity.pdbx_description
1 polymer ?
#
loop_
_entity_poly.entity_id
_entity_poly.type
_entity_poly.pdbx_seq_one_letter_code
_entity_poly.pdbx_strand_id
1 'polypeptide(L)'
;MAAAVDVIQEVENPAMPPIVGDGYVVPGEVVGMFATLGRQLQKGGLTHGTAGSFSLLSTTSPGLVHITRQGAALALMNEGDLITGRLGDAAPNRASEDWQIHSVALAIASLEHEGRGACVHVAAPYTTAMSLEKDRYALVPTDFEGRSTFGRATIVDVQYNDMEGYLVEITEALKQTGNKCSLPEAMDCMH
;
A
#
# COMPACT_ATOMS: atom_id res chain seq x y z
N MET A 1 -8.89 11.28 32.55
CA MET A 1 -8.70 10.23 31.52
C MET A 1 -8.03 10.76 30.25
N ALA A 2 -8.22 12.01 29.82
CA ALA A 2 -7.53 12.59 28.65
C ALA A 2 -5.98 12.52 28.74
N ALA A 3 -5.40 12.95 29.87
CA ALA A 3 -3.94 12.97 30.05
C ALA A 3 -3.24 11.59 29.92
N ALA A 4 -3.91 10.49 30.24
CA ALA A 4 -3.33 9.15 30.08
C ALA A 4 -3.38 8.67 28.62
N VAL A 5 -4.42 9.05 27.88
CA VAL A 5 -4.54 8.75 26.46
C VAL A 5 -3.49 9.53 25.67
N ASP A 6 -3.29 10.81 26.00
CA ASP A 6 -2.29 11.66 25.36
C ASP A 6 -0.86 11.12 25.58
N VAL A 7 -0.53 10.71 26.81
CA VAL A 7 0.76 10.09 27.13
C VAL A 7 0.96 8.76 26.40
N ILE A 8 -0.08 7.92 26.27
CA ILE A 8 0.01 6.65 25.53
C ILE A 8 0.22 6.91 24.03
N GLN A 9 -0.47 7.89 23.45
CA GLN A 9 -0.30 8.26 22.04
C GLN A 9 1.11 8.82 21.77
N GLU A 10 1.66 9.60 22.69
CA GLU A 10 3.02 10.16 22.59
C GLU A 10 4.10 9.07 22.68
N VAL A 11 3.88 8.02 23.46
CA VAL A 11 4.76 6.84 23.54
C VAL A 11 4.61 5.92 22.34
N GLU A 12 3.38 5.71 21.83
CA GLU A 12 3.12 4.85 20.68
C GLU A 12 3.53 5.48 19.34
N ASN A 13 3.52 6.82 19.23
CA ASN A 13 3.87 7.58 18.04
C ASN A 13 4.98 8.59 18.34
N PRO A 14 6.22 8.14 18.58
CA PRO A 14 7.33 9.05 18.82
C PRO A 14 7.55 9.98 17.61
N ALA A 15 8.03 11.19 17.87
CA ALA A 15 8.39 12.12 16.81
C ALA A 15 9.51 11.51 15.95
N MET A 16 9.23 11.31 14.66
CA MET A 16 10.16 10.68 13.74
C MET A 16 11.08 11.74 13.11
N PRO A 17 12.37 11.43 12.90
CA PRO A 17 13.27 12.34 12.20
C PRO A 17 12.89 12.47 10.71
N PRO A 18 13.18 13.61 10.07
CA PRO A 18 12.99 13.76 8.63
C PRO A 18 14.05 12.97 7.85
N ILE A 19 13.71 12.56 6.63
CA ILE A 19 14.66 11.96 5.69
C ILE A 19 15.12 13.05 4.72
N VAL A 20 16.43 13.24 4.62
CA VAL A 20 17.04 14.16 3.66
C VAL A 20 17.71 13.34 2.59
N GLY A 21 17.22 13.45 1.36
CA GLY A 21 17.85 12.84 0.18
C GLY A 21 18.34 13.89 -0.81
N ASP A 22 18.80 13.44 -1.97
CA ASP A 22 19.35 14.32 -2.99
C ASP A 22 18.25 15.18 -3.63
N GLY A 23 18.14 16.43 -3.16
CA GLY A 23 17.18 17.40 -3.68
C GLY A 23 15.74 17.25 -3.15
N TYR A 24 15.52 16.45 -2.11
CA TYR A 24 14.21 16.30 -1.46
C TYR A 24 14.32 16.10 0.05
N VAL A 25 13.23 16.44 0.75
CA VAL A 25 13.08 16.19 2.18
C VAL A 25 11.74 15.52 2.42
N VAL A 26 11.76 14.36 3.07
CA VAL A 26 10.56 13.71 3.61
C VAL A 26 10.35 14.24 5.02
N PRO A 27 9.26 14.98 5.29
CA PRO A 27 8.98 15.49 6.63
C PRO A 27 8.86 14.36 7.65
N GLY A 28 9.35 14.58 8.87
CA GLY A 28 9.24 13.61 9.97
C GLY A 28 7.79 13.22 10.27
N GLU A 29 6.83 14.13 10.05
CA GLU A 29 5.39 13.84 10.13
C GLU A 29 4.97 12.74 9.15
N VAL A 30 5.48 12.76 7.91
CA VAL A 30 5.20 11.72 6.92
C VAL A 30 5.79 10.39 7.35
N VAL A 31 7.02 10.39 7.87
CA VAL A 31 7.63 9.18 8.44
C VAL A 31 6.79 8.63 9.60
N GLY A 32 6.31 9.52 10.48
CA GLY A 32 5.41 9.18 11.59
C GLY A 32 4.06 8.61 11.14
N MET A 33 3.48 9.13 10.05
CA MET A 33 2.27 8.58 9.45
C MET A 33 2.50 7.15 8.94
N PHE A 34 3.62 6.90 8.25
CA PHE A 34 3.96 5.56 7.79
C PHE A 34 4.10 4.58 8.95
N ALA A 35 4.84 4.96 10.00
CA ALA A 35 5.02 4.13 11.19
C ALA A 35 3.69 3.84 11.91
N THR A 36 2.82 4.85 12.01
CA THR A 36 1.48 4.69 12.57
C THR A 36 0.64 3.74 11.73
N LEU A 37 0.62 3.89 10.41
CA LEU A 37 -0.12 3.03 9.50
C LEU A 37 0.34 1.57 9.61
N GLY A 38 1.64 1.33 9.62
CA GLY A 38 2.20 -0.02 9.79
C GLY A 38 1.75 -0.70 11.09
N ARG A 39 1.71 0.04 12.21
CA ARG A 39 1.13 -0.45 13.47
C ARG A 39 -0.36 -0.76 13.36
N GLN A 40 -1.15 0.09 12.70
CA GLN A 40 -2.58 -0.13 12.55
C GLN A 40 -2.90 -1.33 11.65
N LEU A 41 -2.16 -1.51 10.55
CA LEU A 41 -2.28 -2.67 9.66
C LEU A 41 -1.95 -3.97 10.41
N GLN A 42 -0.90 -3.97 11.23
CA GLN A 42 -0.55 -5.11 12.07
C GLN A 42 -1.61 -5.40 13.13
N LYS A 43 -2.13 -4.37 13.83
CA LYS A 43 -3.23 -4.49 14.80
C LYS A 43 -4.50 -5.04 14.14
N GLY A 44 -4.75 -4.68 12.88
CA GLY A 44 -5.85 -5.20 12.05
C GLY A 44 -5.61 -6.59 11.44
N GLY A 45 -4.44 -7.20 11.65
CA GLY A 45 -4.10 -8.52 11.10
C GLY A 45 -3.90 -8.55 9.58
N LEU A 46 -3.69 -7.39 8.95
CA LEU A 46 -3.50 -7.26 7.50
C LEU A 46 -2.04 -7.48 7.06
N THR A 47 -1.10 -7.32 8.00
CA THR A 47 0.33 -7.55 7.79
C THR A 47 0.87 -8.48 8.87
N HIS A 48 1.88 -9.28 8.51
CA HIS A 48 2.61 -10.12 9.46
C HIS A 48 4.10 -10.12 9.10
N GLY A 49 4.96 -9.86 10.09
CA GLY A 49 6.40 -9.80 9.87
C GLY A 49 6.79 -8.69 8.89
N THR A 50 7.32 -9.08 7.74
CA THR A 50 7.75 -8.16 6.66
C THR A 50 6.83 -8.22 5.43
N ALA A 51 5.65 -8.84 5.55
CA ALA A 51 4.70 -8.94 4.45
C ALA A 51 3.91 -7.65 4.25
N GLY A 52 3.73 -7.28 2.99
CA GLY A 52 3.04 -6.07 2.56
C GLY A 52 3.98 -4.89 2.34
N SER A 53 3.44 -3.88 1.68
CA SER A 53 4.14 -2.66 1.32
C SER A 53 3.12 -1.53 1.15
N PHE A 54 3.55 -0.29 1.41
CA PHE A 54 2.70 0.87 1.14
C PHE A 54 3.52 2.06 0.69
N SER A 55 2.88 2.90 -0.12
CA SER A 55 3.50 4.06 -0.76
C SER A 55 2.57 5.27 -0.78
N LEU A 56 3.19 6.45 -0.90
CA LEU A 56 2.52 7.75 -0.94
C LEU A 56 3.24 8.66 -1.94
N LEU A 57 2.47 9.38 -2.75
CA LEU A 57 3.00 10.49 -3.55
C LEU A 57 3.34 11.69 -2.67
N SER A 58 4.51 12.25 -2.88
CA SER A 58 4.96 13.44 -2.16
C SER A 58 4.03 14.62 -2.43
N THR A 59 3.58 15.27 -1.36
CA THR A 59 2.77 16.49 -1.43
C THR A 59 3.60 17.75 -1.67
N THR A 60 4.91 17.68 -1.45
CA THR A 60 5.84 18.81 -1.57
C THR A 60 6.64 18.78 -2.86
N SER A 61 6.85 17.59 -3.43
CA SER A 61 7.71 17.38 -4.59
C SER A 61 7.00 16.52 -5.65
N PRO A 62 6.41 17.13 -6.69
CA PRO A 62 5.66 16.40 -7.70
C PRO A 62 6.46 15.26 -8.34
N GLY A 63 5.82 14.09 -8.44
CA GLY A 63 6.39 12.89 -9.03
C GLY A 63 7.37 12.12 -8.12
N LEU A 64 7.61 12.54 -6.88
CA LEU A 64 8.30 11.71 -5.90
C LEU A 64 7.33 10.74 -5.22
N VAL A 65 7.80 9.51 -5.02
CA VAL A 65 7.09 8.43 -4.34
C VAL A 65 7.89 8.03 -3.12
N HIS A 66 7.26 8.03 -1.96
CA HIS A 66 7.80 7.46 -0.72
C HIS A 66 7.20 6.07 -0.55
N ILE A 67 8.02 5.03 -0.37
CA ILE A 67 7.59 3.64 -0.26
C ILE A 67 8.36 2.93 0.86
N THR A 68 7.72 1.95 1.48
CA THR A 68 8.37 1.03 2.43
C THR A 68 9.47 0.22 1.75
N ARG A 69 10.63 0.10 2.40
CA ARG A 69 11.76 -0.71 1.96
C ARG A 69 11.43 -2.20 1.94
N GLN A 70 12.04 -2.93 1.01
CA GLN A 70 11.95 -4.39 0.98
C GLN A 70 12.42 -5.00 2.31
N GLY A 71 11.61 -5.88 2.88
CA GLY A 71 11.91 -6.57 4.14
C GLY A 71 11.82 -5.66 5.38
N ALA A 72 11.19 -4.49 5.29
CA ALA A 72 10.90 -3.67 6.46
C ALA A 72 9.85 -4.36 7.35
N ALA A 73 10.07 -4.35 8.66
CA ALA A 73 9.05 -4.77 9.62
C ALA A 73 8.06 -3.63 9.83
N LEU A 74 6.94 -3.64 9.08
CA LEU A 74 6.03 -2.49 8.97
C LEU A 74 5.53 -1.95 10.31
N ALA A 75 5.28 -2.83 11.29
CA ALA A 75 4.83 -2.43 12.63
C ALA A 75 5.89 -1.71 13.48
N LEU A 76 7.17 -1.86 13.12
CA LEU A 76 8.34 -1.33 13.84
C LEU A 76 9.13 -0.35 12.97
N MET A 77 8.56 0.10 11.86
CA MET A 77 9.30 0.85 10.86
C MET A 77 9.75 2.23 11.36
N ASN A 78 10.89 2.66 10.84
CA ASN A 78 11.46 3.99 11.07
C ASN A 78 11.87 4.67 9.77
N GLU A 79 12.56 5.81 9.86
CA GLU A 79 13.03 6.57 8.70
C GLU A 79 13.94 5.77 7.76
N GLY A 80 14.72 4.81 8.29
CA GLY A 80 15.59 3.93 7.51
C GLY A 80 14.86 2.84 6.72
N ASP A 81 13.56 2.68 6.97
CA ASP A 81 12.67 1.76 6.28
C ASP A 81 11.84 2.43 5.19
N LEU A 82 12.11 3.70 4.91
CA LEU A 82 11.50 4.44 3.81
C LEU A 82 12.51 4.69 2.70
N ILE A 83 12.05 4.44 1.49
CA ILE A 83 12.80 4.71 0.27
C ILE A 83 12.00 5.72 -0.54
N THR A 84 12.72 6.60 -1.23
CA THR A 84 12.11 7.53 -2.17
C THR A 84 12.64 7.26 -3.56
N GLY A 85 11.73 7.25 -4.53
CA GLY A 85 12.02 7.17 -5.95
C GLY A 85 11.16 8.14 -6.73
N ARG A 86 11.36 8.20 -8.04
CA ARG A 86 10.54 9.01 -8.93
C ARG A 86 9.54 8.12 -9.68
N LEU A 87 8.30 8.56 -9.76
CA LEU A 87 7.24 7.86 -10.48
C LEU A 87 7.61 7.74 -11.96
N GLY A 88 7.55 6.52 -12.50
CA GLY A 88 7.92 6.22 -13.89
C GLY A 88 9.37 5.83 -14.10
N ASP A 89 10.24 6.02 -13.09
CA ASP A 89 11.62 5.53 -13.13
C ASP A 89 11.71 4.07 -12.67
N ALA A 90 12.86 3.45 -12.94
CA ALA A 90 13.21 2.15 -12.39
C ALA A 90 13.16 2.15 -10.86
N ALA A 91 12.92 0.98 -10.27
CA ALA A 91 12.83 0.83 -8.83
C ALA A 91 14.09 1.37 -8.14
N PRO A 92 13.97 2.25 -7.13
CA PRO A 92 15.11 2.72 -6.38
C PRO A 92 15.75 1.54 -5.61
N ASN A 93 17.04 1.63 -5.32
CA ASN A 93 17.77 0.56 -4.64
C ASN A 93 17.08 0.18 -3.31
N ARG A 94 16.91 -1.12 -3.06
CA ARG A 94 16.24 -1.72 -1.89
C ARG A 94 14.71 -1.59 -1.87
N ALA A 95 14.08 -1.09 -2.94
CA ALA A 95 12.62 -1.18 -3.09
C ALA A 95 12.19 -2.64 -3.29
N SER A 96 10.96 -2.96 -2.87
CA SER A 96 10.33 -4.26 -3.14
C SER A 96 10.05 -4.44 -4.63
N GLU A 97 9.87 -5.69 -5.05
CA GLU A 97 9.36 -6.05 -6.39
C GLU A 97 7.96 -5.43 -6.63
N ASP A 98 7.22 -5.12 -5.57
CA ASP A 98 5.94 -4.41 -5.62
C ASP A 98 6.06 -2.98 -6.21
N TRP A 99 7.27 -2.43 -6.39
CA TRP A 99 7.47 -1.06 -6.90
C TRP A 99 6.65 -0.78 -8.16
N GLN A 100 6.58 -1.73 -9.09
CA GLN A 100 5.83 -1.57 -10.33
C GLN A 100 4.31 -1.50 -10.10
N ILE A 101 3.79 -2.34 -9.20
CA ILE A 101 2.38 -2.33 -8.77
C ILE A 101 2.04 -0.98 -8.13
N HIS A 102 2.87 -0.53 -7.18
CA HIS A 102 2.71 0.78 -6.54
C HIS A 102 2.78 1.92 -7.56
N SER A 103 3.70 1.86 -8.53
CA SER A 103 3.85 2.90 -9.55
C SER A 103 2.60 3.03 -10.41
N VAL A 104 2.02 1.91 -10.85
CA VAL A 104 0.78 1.89 -11.63
C VAL A 104 -0.40 2.41 -10.80
N ALA A 105 -0.58 1.88 -9.59
CA ALA A 105 -1.67 2.30 -8.71
C ALA A 105 -1.61 3.80 -8.35
N LEU A 106 -0.41 4.31 -8.05
CA LEU A 106 -0.20 5.73 -7.75
C LEU A 106 -0.39 6.60 -8.99
N ALA A 107 0.05 6.18 -10.17
CA ALA A 107 -0.15 6.93 -11.41
C ALA A 107 -1.65 7.09 -11.71
N ILE A 108 -2.42 6.01 -11.54
CA ILE A 108 -3.87 6.02 -11.72
C ILE A 108 -4.54 6.94 -10.67
N ALA A 109 -4.23 6.77 -9.38
CA ALA A 109 -4.78 7.61 -8.31
C ALA A 109 -4.45 9.10 -8.49
N SER A 110 -3.22 9.40 -8.92
CA SER A 110 -2.74 10.76 -9.20
C SER A 110 -3.59 11.47 -10.25
N LEU A 111 -4.02 10.75 -11.30
CA LEU A 111 -4.85 11.31 -12.37
C LEU A 111 -6.25 11.70 -11.87
N GLU A 112 -6.80 10.96 -10.91
CA GLU A 112 -8.14 11.22 -10.36
C GLU A 112 -8.14 12.20 -9.18
N HIS A 113 -7.03 12.34 -8.48
CA HIS A 113 -6.93 13.11 -7.24
C HIS A 113 -5.89 14.24 -7.30
N GLU A 114 -5.76 14.88 -8.47
CA GLU A 114 -4.95 16.10 -8.66
C GLU A 114 -3.49 15.95 -8.18
N GLY A 115 -2.84 14.85 -8.52
CA GLY A 115 -1.45 14.59 -8.12
C GLY A 115 -1.27 13.92 -6.76
N ARG A 116 -2.36 13.59 -6.06
CA ARG A 116 -2.33 12.88 -4.78
C ARG A 116 -2.62 11.40 -4.99
N GLY A 117 -1.99 10.55 -4.20
CA GLY A 117 -2.24 9.12 -4.27
C GLY A 117 -1.48 8.38 -3.17
N ALA A 118 -2.12 7.35 -2.66
CA ALA A 118 -1.52 6.39 -1.74
C ALA A 118 -1.89 4.98 -2.22
N CYS A 119 -1.01 4.02 -1.99
CA CYS A 119 -1.25 2.63 -2.33
C CYS A 119 -0.81 1.75 -1.17
N VAL A 120 -1.66 0.79 -0.80
CA VAL A 120 -1.39 -0.21 0.23
C VAL A 120 -1.54 -1.58 -0.42
N HIS A 121 -0.47 -2.36 -0.43
CA HIS A 121 -0.44 -3.73 -0.92
C HIS A 121 -0.22 -4.66 0.26
N VAL A 122 -1.23 -5.47 0.59
CA VAL A 122 -1.22 -6.33 1.78
C VAL A 122 -1.88 -7.67 1.49
N ALA A 123 -1.43 -8.71 2.20
CA ALA A 123 -2.03 -10.04 2.15
C ALA A 123 -3.12 -10.18 3.22
N ALA A 124 -4.28 -9.58 2.96
CA ALA A 124 -5.41 -9.62 3.88
C ALA A 124 -6.05 -11.03 3.91
N PRO A 125 -5.99 -11.76 5.04
CA PRO A 125 -6.18 -13.22 5.05
C PRO A 125 -7.57 -13.66 4.57
N TYR A 126 -8.62 -12.93 4.94
CA TYR A 126 -9.97 -13.27 4.55
C TYR A 126 -10.25 -13.01 3.07
N THR A 127 -9.78 -11.88 2.51
CA THR A 127 -9.97 -11.59 1.08
C THR A 127 -9.10 -12.49 0.21
N THR A 128 -7.89 -12.82 0.66
CA THR A 128 -7.00 -13.80 0.01
C THR A 128 -7.61 -15.21 0.04
N ALA A 129 -8.24 -15.62 1.14
CA ALA A 129 -8.96 -16.90 1.16
C ALA A 129 -10.16 -16.90 0.20
N MET A 130 -10.93 -15.81 0.17
CA MET A 130 -12.09 -15.68 -0.71
C MET A 130 -11.72 -15.58 -2.19
N SER A 131 -10.50 -15.15 -2.53
CA SER A 131 -10.05 -15.11 -3.92
C SER A 131 -9.77 -16.50 -4.51
N LEU A 132 -9.59 -17.54 -3.67
CA LEU A 132 -9.39 -18.93 -4.13
C LEU A 132 -10.69 -19.60 -4.58
N GLU A 133 -11.84 -18.96 -4.40
CA GLU A 133 -13.11 -19.57 -4.77
C GLU A 133 -13.23 -19.65 -6.29
N LYS A 134 -13.40 -20.88 -6.80
CA LYS A 134 -13.50 -21.14 -8.23
C LYS A 134 -14.61 -20.31 -8.88
N ASP A 135 -14.34 -19.86 -10.11
CA ASP A 135 -15.24 -19.05 -10.95
C ASP A 135 -15.60 -17.67 -10.38
N ARG A 136 -14.90 -17.20 -9.33
CA ARG A 136 -15.14 -15.89 -8.72
C ARG A 136 -14.15 -14.86 -9.24
N TYR A 137 -14.64 -13.93 -10.06
CA TYR A 137 -13.85 -12.84 -10.64
C TYR A 137 -13.94 -11.52 -9.84
N ALA A 138 -14.79 -11.45 -8.81
CA ALA A 138 -14.92 -10.27 -7.96
C ALA A 138 -15.50 -10.60 -6.58
N LEU A 139 -15.08 -9.83 -5.57
CA LEU A 139 -15.72 -9.77 -4.26
C LEU A 139 -16.68 -8.58 -4.19
N VAL A 140 -17.93 -8.84 -3.81
CA VAL A 140 -18.93 -7.79 -3.58
C VAL A 140 -19.29 -7.82 -2.10
N PRO A 141 -18.96 -6.77 -1.33
CA PRO A 141 -19.36 -6.69 0.08
C PRO A 141 -20.87 -6.83 0.24
N THR A 142 -21.29 -7.51 1.31
CA THR A 142 -22.72 -7.71 1.62
C THR A 142 -23.24 -6.68 2.61
N ASP A 143 -22.34 -6.10 3.40
CA ASP A 143 -22.62 -5.06 4.37
C ASP A 143 -22.75 -3.67 3.71
N PHE A 144 -23.41 -2.75 4.42
CA PHE A 144 -23.70 -1.41 3.93
C PHE A 144 -22.44 -0.58 3.71
N GLU A 145 -21.49 -0.62 4.65
CA GLU A 145 -20.27 0.17 4.61
C GLU A 145 -19.36 -0.27 3.45
N GLY A 146 -19.16 -1.58 3.28
CA GLY A 146 -18.38 -2.15 2.20
C GLY A 146 -18.96 -1.84 0.82
N ARG A 147 -20.29 -1.93 0.65
CA ARG A 147 -20.94 -1.55 -0.62
C ARG A 147 -20.84 -0.07 -0.93
N SER A 148 -21.05 0.77 0.07
CA SER A 148 -21.02 2.23 -0.13
C SER A 148 -19.61 2.73 -0.39
N THR A 149 -18.62 2.14 0.29
CA THR A 149 -17.22 2.54 0.20
C THR A 149 -16.55 1.93 -1.02
N PHE A 150 -16.53 0.60 -1.14
CA PHE A 150 -15.77 -0.12 -2.17
C PHE A 150 -16.63 -0.55 -3.37
N GLY A 151 -17.90 -0.87 -3.15
CA GLY A 151 -18.82 -1.35 -4.19
C GLY A 151 -18.53 -2.77 -4.65
N ARG A 152 -17.37 -2.99 -5.28
CA ARG A 152 -16.82 -4.31 -5.63
C ARG A 152 -15.29 -4.26 -5.64
N ALA A 153 -14.66 -5.40 -5.46
CA ALA A 153 -13.22 -5.60 -5.64
C ALA A 153 -13.01 -6.67 -6.70
N THR A 154 -12.40 -6.32 -7.84
CA THR A 154 -12.07 -7.27 -8.91
C THR A 154 -10.89 -8.14 -8.48
N ILE A 155 -11.00 -9.45 -8.73
CA ILE A 155 -9.93 -10.42 -8.50
C ILE A 155 -9.12 -10.51 -9.80
N VAL A 156 -7.79 -10.43 -9.69
CA VAL A 156 -6.85 -10.44 -10.81
C VAL A 156 -5.85 -11.57 -10.61
N ASP A 157 -5.73 -12.44 -11.61
CA ASP A 157 -4.84 -13.59 -11.56
C ASP A 157 -3.38 -13.13 -11.57
N VAL A 158 -2.57 -13.66 -10.66
CA VAL A 158 -1.18 -13.21 -10.52
C VAL A 158 -0.30 -13.90 -11.55
N GLN A 159 0.18 -13.13 -12.53
CA GLN A 159 1.00 -13.65 -13.63
C GLN A 159 2.48 -13.27 -13.46
N TYR A 160 3.20 -13.97 -12.59
CA TYR A 160 4.63 -13.69 -12.33
C TYR A 160 5.55 -13.82 -13.57
N ASN A 161 5.14 -14.62 -14.56
CA ASN A 161 5.91 -14.80 -15.81
C ASN A 161 5.63 -13.69 -16.85
N ASP A 162 4.56 -12.90 -16.66
CA ASP A 162 4.18 -11.78 -17.52
C ASP A 162 3.74 -10.59 -16.64
N MET A 163 4.73 -9.90 -16.10
CA MET A 163 4.48 -8.73 -15.26
C MET A 163 3.81 -7.60 -16.04
N GLU A 164 4.11 -7.44 -17.34
CA GLU A 164 3.45 -6.40 -18.15
C GLU A 164 1.95 -6.68 -18.29
N GLY A 165 1.58 -7.92 -18.62
CA GLY A 165 0.18 -8.36 -18.64
C GLY A 165 -0.51 -8.17 -17.29
N TYR A 166 0.14 -8.59 -16.20
CA TYR A 166 -0.41 -8.43 -14.84
C TYR A 166 -0.67 -6.96 -14.47
N LEU A 167 0.24 -6.04 -14.81
CA LEU A 167 0.08 -4.61 -14.56
C LEU A 167 -1.08 -4.00 -15.37
N VAL A 168 -1.32 -4.49 -16.59
CA VAL A 168 -2.48 -4.09 -17.41
C VAL A 168 -3.77 -4.54 -16.74
N GLU A 169 -3.86 -5.79 -16.29
CA GLU A 169 -5.05 -6.30 -15.61
C GLU A 169 -5.34 -5.58 -14.29
N ILE A 170 -4.31 -5.29 -13.47
CA ILE A 170 -4.45 -4.45 -12.28
C ILE A 170 -4.99 -3.07 -12.65
N THR A 171 -4.46 -2.46 -13.71
CA THR A 171 -4.90 -1.13 -14.18
C THR A 171 -6.38 -1.12 -14.54
N GLU A 172 -6.83 -2.14 -15.26
CA GLU A 172 -8.23 -2.28 -15.66
C GLU A 172 -9.13 -2.54 -14.45
N ALA A 173 -8.71 -3.40 -13.53
CA ALA A 173 -9.41 -3.69 -12.28
C ALA A 173 -9.58 -2.43 -11.43
N LEU A 174 -8.52 -1.65 -11.22
CA LEU A 174 -8.58 -0.40 -10.45
C LEU A 174 -9.52 0.64 -11.09
N LYS A 175 -9.47 0.81 -12.42
CA LYS A 175 -10.38 1.72 -13.13
C LYS A 175 -11.85 1.33 -12.96
N GLN A 176 -12.15 0.03 -12.94
CA GLN A 176 -13.53 -0.45 -12.73
C GLN A 176 -14.06 -0.19 -11.32
N THR A 177 -13.18 -0.10 -10.31
CA THR A 177 -13.56 0.13 -8.91
C THR A 177 -13.46 1.60 -8.49
N GLY A 178 -13.12 2.50 -9.42
CA GLY A 178 -12.87 3.91 -9.11
C GLY A 178 -11.63 4.09 -8.24
N ASN A 179 -10.60 3.29 -8.48
CA ASN A 179 -9.29 3.28 -7.84
C ASN A 179 -9.28 3.00 -6.35
N LYS A 180 -10.28 2.26 -5.88
CA LYS A 180 -10.45 1.98 -4.45
C LYS A 180 -9.78 0.70 -4.00
N CYS A 181 -9.90 -0.36 -4.79
CA CYS A 181 -9.30 -1.66 -4.48
C CYS A 181 -9.28 -2.61 -5.69
N SER A 182 -8.29 -3.49 -5.68
CA SER A 182 -8.21 -4.72 -6.48
C SER A 182 -7.62 -5.81 -5.59
N LEU A 183 -7.85 -7.07 -5.93
CA LEU A 183 -7.34 -8.21 -5.16
C LEU A 183 -6.50 -9.09 -6.08
N PRO A 184 -5.24 -9.41 -5.71
CA PRO A 184 -4.53 -10.48 -6.37
C PRO A 184 -5.23 -11.81 -6.04
N GLU A 185 -5.42 -12.67 -7.04
CA GLU A 185 -5.80 -14.05 -6.82
C GLU A 185 -4.70 -14.74 -5.99
N ALA A 186 -5.08 -15.32 -4.88
CA ALA A 186 -4.14 -16.12 -4.11
C ALA A 186 -3.70 -17.33 -4.95
N MET A 187 -2.40 -17.57 -5.03
CA MET A 187 -1.88 -18.80 -5.61
C MET A 187 -2.30 -19.98 -4.72
N ASP A 188 -2.70 -21.09 -5.34
CA ASP A 188 -2.84 -22.37 -4.64
C ASP A 188 -1.45 -22.74 -4.05
N CYS A 189 -1.22 -22.46 -2.77
CA CYS A 189 0.01 -22.82 -2.04
C CYS A 189 0.17 -24.35 -1.85
N MET A 190 -0.49 -25.18 -2.66
CA MET A 190 -0.42 -26.64 -2.64
C MET A 190 0.34 -27.16 -3.86
N HIS A 191 1.65 -26.91 -3.93
CA HIS A 191 2.59 -27.71 -4.72
C HIS A 191 3.84 -28.04 -3.89
#